data_AF-A0A455U327-F1
#
_entry.id   AF-A0A455U327-F1
#
_cell.length_a   1.000
_cell.length_b   1.000
_cell.length_c   1.000
_cell.angle_alpha   90.00
_cell.angle_beta   90.00
_cell.angle_gamma   90.00
#
_symmetry.space_group_name_H-M   'P 1'
#
loop_
_entity.id
_entity.type
_entity.pdbx_description
1 polymer ?
#
loop_
_entity_poly.entity_id
_entity_poly.type
_entity_poly.pdbx_seq_one_letter_code
_entity_poly.pdbx_strand_id
1 'polypeptide(L)'
;MANVIRRQTPAARLGRGLLYGVLILAALFYILPLVVMLMTSVKPLSEISAGSLLSLPQSPTLAPWTKAWGEACTGMRCDGVGGYFWNSLPSSFRLC
;
A
#
# COMPACT_ATOMS: atom_id res chain seq x y z
N MET A 1 28.61 39.70 6.97
CA MET A 1 28.29 38.32 6.56
C MET A 1 28.86 37.37 7.61
N ALA A 2 28.13 37.14 8.71
CA ALA A 2 28.60 36.24 9.75
C ALA A 2 28.36 34.79 9.31
N ASN A 3 29.43 34.06 9.06
CA ASN A 3 29.36 32.62 8.82
C ASN A 3 29.11 31.94 10.17
N VAL A 4 27.85 31.62 10.48
CA VAL A 4 27.47 30.84 11.65
C VAL A 4 27.93 29.40 11.43
N ILE A 5 29.16 29.11 11.84
CA ILE A 5 29.64 27.74 12.01
C ILE A 5 28.90 27.14 13.21
N ARG A 6 27.73 26.51 12.97
CA ARG A 6 27.05 25.70 13.99
C ARG A 6 27.98 24.56 14.38
N ARG A 7 28.72 24.70 15.49
CA ARG A 7 29.45 23.59 16.11
C ARG A 7 28.41 22.53 16.47
N GLN A 8 28.29 21.50 15.64
CA GLN A 8 27.43 20.36 15.92
C GLN A 8 28.04 19.61 17.10
N THR A 9 27.50 19.84 18.30
CA THR A 9 27.89 19.05 19.47
C THR A 9 27.56 17.58 19.23
N PRO A 10 28.37 16.63 19.73
CA PRO A 10 28.10 15.20 19.58
C PRO A 10 26.71 14.81 20.11
N ALA A 11 26.24 15.50 21.16
CA ALA A 11 24.87 15.38 21.67
C ALA A 11 23.79 15.74 20.63
N ALA A 12 24.01 16.78 19.81
CA ALA A 12 23.08 17.14 18.73
C ALA A 12 23.08 16.12 17.58
N ARG A 13 24.21 15.44 17.32
CA ARG A 13 24.29 14.34 16.35
C ARG A 13 23.54 13.10 16.86
N LEU A 14 23.70 12.78 18.16
CA LEU A 14 23.00 11.67 18.80
C LEU A 14 21.48 11.88 18.79
N GLY A 15 21.02 13.09 19.13
CA GLY A 15 19.58 13.44 19.10
C GLY A 15 18.96 13.31 17.70
N ARG A 16 19.70 13.70 16.65
CA ARG A 16 19.24 13.49 15.25
C ARG A 16 19.19 12.01 14.87
N GLY A 17 20.17 11.22 15.31
CA GLY A 17 20.17 9.77 15.08
C GLY A 17 18.95 9.09 15.72
N LEU A 18 18.63 9.44 16.97
CA LEU A 18 17.42 8.97 17.67
C LEU A 18 16.14 9.37 16.94
N LEU A 19 16.03 10.64 16.53
CA LEU A 19 14.88 11.14 15.79
C LEU A 19 14.66 10.36 14.49
N TYR A 20 15.72 10.16 13.69
CA TYR A 20 15.63 9.38 12.47
C TYR A 20 15.31 7.91 12.73
N GLY A 21 15.83 7.31 13.80
CA GLY A 21 15.47 5.96 14.21
C GLY A 21 13.97 5.82 14.49
N VAL A 22 13.38 6.75 15.23
CA VAL A 22 11.93 6.76 15.51
C VAL A 22 11.11 6.98 14.24
N LEU A 23 11.53 7.91 13.37
CA LEU A 23 10.87 8.17 12.09
C LEU A 23 10.88 6.93 11.17
N ILE A 24 12.02 6.24 11.07
CA ILE A 24 12.15 5.01 10.29
C ILE A 24 11.25 3.92 10.88
N LEU A 25 11.25 3.74 12.20
CA LEU A 25 10.40 2.75 12.86
C LEU A 25 8.90 3.03 12.59
N ALA A 26 8.49 4.29 12.73
CA ALA A 26 7.13 4.72 12.40
C ALA A 26 6.81 4.42 10.92
N ALA A 27 7.70 4.80 10.00
CA ALA A 27 7.51 4.54 8.57
C ALA A 27 7.37 3.05 8.26
N LEU A 28 8.22 2.19 8.84
CA LEU A 28 8.13 0.74 8.68
C LEU A 28 6.80 0.18 9.20
N PHE A 29 6.35 0.64 10.37
CA PHE A 29 5.08 0.22 10.94
C PHE A 29 3.88 0.60 10.05
N TYR A 30 3.93 1.79 9.44
CA TYR A 30 2.91 2.24 8.48
C TYR A 30 2.97 1.49 7.14
N ILE A 31 4.15 1.11 6.67
CA ILE A 31 4.33 0.39 5.39
C ILE A 31 3.95 -1.09 5.52
N LEU A 32 4.10 -1.70 6.70
CA LEU A 32 3.82 -3.11 6.94
C LEU A 32 2.41 -3.56 6.46
N PRO A 33 1.30 -2.90 6.84
CA PRO A 33 -0.03 -3.31 6.34
C PRO A 33 -0.17 -3.13 4.83
N LEU A 34 0.48 -2.12 4.23
CA LEU A 34 0.47 -1.92 2.78
C LEU A 34 1.15 -3.09 2.07
N VAL A 35 2.30 -3.57 2.58
CA VAL A 35 3.02 -4.71 2.03
C VAL A 35 2.17 -5.98 2.10
N VAL A 36 1.50 -6.22 3.23
CA VAL A 36 0.59 -7.36 3.39
C VAL A 36 -0.55 -7.30 2.36
N MET A 37 -1.18 -6.14 2.19
CA MET A 37 -2.27 -5.97 1.22
C MET A 37 -1.83 -6.18 -0.24
N LEU A 38 -0.61 -5.74 -0.59
CA LEU A 38 -0.08 -5.97 -1.93
C LEU A 38 0.20 -7.45 -2.18
N MET A 39 0.83 -8.13 -1.23
CA MET A 39 1.12 -9.57 -1.29
C MET A 39 -0.14 -10.42 -1.38
N THR A 40 -1.21 -10.05 -0.68
CA THR A 40 -2.49 -10.76 -0.76
C THR A 40 -3.25 -10.46 -2.06
N SER A 41 -3.12 -9.26 -2.66
CA SER A 41 -3.82 -8.95 -3.91
C SER A 41 -3.32 -9.75 -5.13
N VAL A 42 -2.06 -10.19 -5.11
CA VAL A 42 -1.43 -11.01 -6.17
C VAL A 42 -1.50 -12.51 -5.87
N LYS A 43 -2.14 -12.90 -4.77
CA LYS A 43 -2.27 -14.30 -4.35
C LYS A 43 -3.42 -14.98 -5.10
N PRO A 44 -3.22 -16.18 -5.70
CA PRO A 44 -4.30 -16.91 -6.35
C PRO A 44 -5.33 -17.44 -5.34
N LEU A 45 -6.60 -17.52 -5.74
CA LEU A 45 -7.70 -17.99 -4.88
C LEU A 45 -7.48 -19.42 -4.34
N SER A 46 -6.85 -20.30 -5.11
CA SER A 46 -6.52 -21.67 -4.69
C SER A 46 -5.58 -21.71 -3.47
N GLU A 47 -4.72 -20.72 -3.31
CA GLU A 47 -3.76 -20.63 -2.18
C GLU A 47 -4.39 -19.97 -0.95
N ILE A 48 -5.45 -19.16 -1.13
CA ILE A 48 -6.24 -18.58 -0.03
C ILE A 48 -7.10 -19.66 0.63
N SER A 49 -7.72 -20.55 -0.17
CA SER A 49 -8.54 -21.66 0.33
C SER A 49 -7.73 -22.73 1.08
N ALA A 50 -6.41 -22.80 0.86
CA ALA A 50 -5.51 -23.73 1.55
C ALA A 50 -5.18 -23.33 3.00
N GLY A 51 -5.73 -22.23 3.52
CA GLY A 51 -5.67 -21.87 4.94
C GLY A 51 -4.44 -21.07 5.37
N SER A 52 -3.59 -20.64 4.44
CA SER A 52 -2.40 -19.85 4.77
C SER A 52 -2.58 -18.37 4.46
N LEU A 53 -3.09 -17.61 5.44
CA LEU A 53 -3.37 -16.17 5.30
C LEU A 53 -2.11 -15.30 5.34
N LEU A 54 -1.04 -15.76 6.01
CA LEU A 54 0.21 -14.99 6.22
C LEU A 54 1.44 -15.60 5.54
N SER A 55 1.30 -16.67 4.74
CA SER A 55 2.46 -17.16 3.95
C SER A 55 2.72 -16.29 2.74
N LEU A 56 4.01 -16.14 2.44
CA LEU A 56 4.51 -15.54 1.21
C LEU A 56 3.93 -16.29 0.00
N PRO A 57 3.38 -15.58 -1.01
CA PRO A 57 2.76 -16.21 -2.18
C PRO A 57 3.76 -17.09 -2.92
N GLN A 58 3.42 -18.37 -3.11
CA GLN A 58 4.29 -19.31 -3.84
C GLN A 58 4.21 -19.09 -5.36
N SER A 59 3.07 -18.60 -5.84
CA SER A 59 2.82 -18.34 -7.27
C SER A 59 2.09 -16.99 -7.47
N PRO A 60 2.82 -15.87 -7.52
CA PRO A 60 2.21 -14.57 -7.76
C PRO A 60 1.53 -14.53 -9.14
N THR A 61 0.27 -14.07 -9.18
CA THR A 61 -0.52 -13.97 -10.42
C THR A 61 -1.42 -12.74 -10.44
N LEU A 62 -1.71 -12.24 -11.63
CA LEU A 62 -2.64 -11.12 -11.87
C LEU A 62 -4.05 -11.59 -12.26
N ALA A 63 -4.30 -12.90 -12.31
CA ALA A 63 -5.64 -13.43 -12.58
C ALA A 63 -6.75 -12.90 -11.62
N PRO A 64 -6.49 -12.65 -10.32
CA PRO A 64 -7.48 -12.02 -9.45
C PRO A 64 -7.84 -10.59 -9.89
N TRP A 65 -6.86 -9.84 -10.41
CA TRP A 65 -7.07 -8.46 -10.89
C TRP A 65 -7.96 -8.42 -12.13
N THR A 66 -7.69 -9.28 -13.12
CA THR A 66 -8.52 -9.34 -14.34
C THR A 66 -9.94 -9.79 -14.03
N LYS A 67 -10.10 -10.79 -13.15
CA LYS A 67 -11.41 -11.25 -12.69
C LYS A 67 -12.14 -10.18 -11.89
N ALA A 68 -11.45 -9.46 -11.01
CA ALA A 68 -12.05 -8.38 -10.25
C ALA A 68 -12.57 -7.26 -11.17
N TRP A 69 -11.79 -6.86 -12.16
CA TRP A 69 -12.12 -5.72 -13.02
C TRP A 69 -13.18 -6.01 -14.08
N GLY A 70 -13.28 -7.25 -14.57
CA GLY A 70 -14.21 -7.61 -15.65
C GLY A 70 -15.37 -8.55 -15.26
N GLU A 71 -15.25 -9.31 -14.16
CA GLU A 71 -16.21 -10.38 -13.83
C GLU A 71 -16.65 -10.38 -12.37
N ALA A 72 -16.20 -9.44 -11.54
CA ALA A 72 -16.65 -9.37 -10.15
C ALA A 72 -18.15 -9.04 -10.09
N CYS A 73 -18.88 -9.81 -9.29
CA CYS A 73 -20.28 -9.55 -9.03
C CYS A 73 -20.43 -8.54 -7.87
N THR A 74 -20.91 -7.34 -8.19
CA THR A 74 -21.33 -6.32 -7.22
C THR A 74 -22.84 -6.36 -7.07
N GLY A 75 -23.34 -7.18 -6.14
CA GLY A 75 -24.78 -7.43 -5.99
C GLY A 75 -25.33 -8.30 -7.12
N MET A 76 -26.24 -7.77 -7.94
CA MET A 76 -26.89 -8.50 -9.05
C MET A 76 -26.20 -8.31 -10.41
N ARG A 77 -25.13 -7.51 -10.50
CA ARG A 77 -24.40 -7.24 -11.76
C ARG A 77 -23.00 -7.83 -11.68
N CYS A 78 -22.61 -8.58 -12.70
CA CYS A 78 -21.31 -9.27 -12.79
C CYS A 78 -20.42 -8.69 -13.88
N ASP A 79 -20.45 -7.37 -14.02
CA ASP A 79 -19.70 -6.61 -15.02
C ASP A 79 -18.32 -6.13 -14.50
N GLY A 80 -17.95 -6.52 -13.27
CA GLY A 80 -16.72 -6.09 -12.61
C GLY A 80 -16.77 -4.67 -12.02
N VAL A 81 -15.70 -4.29 -11.32
CA VAL A 81 -15.58 -2.96 -10.68
C VAL A 81 -15.17 -1.85 -11.66
N GLY A 82 -14.62 -2.17 -12.82
CA GLY A 82 -14.03 -1.20 -13.74
C GLY A 82 -14.99 -0.08 -14.19
N GLY A 83 -16.27 -0.41 -14.45
CA GLY A 83 -17.28 0.56 -14.85
C GLY A 83 -17.61 1.61 -13.77
N TYR A 84 -17.65 1.19 -12.49
CA TYR A 84 -17.89 2.09 -11.37
C TYR A 84 -16.74 3.07 -11.14
N PHE A 85 -15.51 2.62 -11.36
CA PHE A 85 -14.32 3.46 -11.26
C PHE A 85 -14.33 4.59 -12.28
N TRP A 86 -14.62 4.28 -13.55
CA TRP A 86 -14.71 5.29 -14.62
C TRP A 86 -15.90 6.23 -14.51
N ASN A 87 -17.00 5.84 -13.88
CA ASN A 87 -18.11 6.76 -13.61
C ASN A 87 -17.75 7.79 -12.52
N SER A 88 -16.87 7.44 -11.59
CA SER A 88 -16.49 8.31 -10.47
C SER A 88 -15.46 9.37 -10.85
N LEU A 89 -14.59 9.12 -11.84
CA LEU A 89 -13.55 10.08 -12.25
C LEU A 89 -14.09 11.38 -12.86
N PRO A 90 -15.03 11.36 -13.81
CA PRO A 90 -15.66 12.60 -14.30
C PRO A 90 -16.47 13.30 -13.20
N SER A 91 -17.06 12.53 -12.27
CA SER A 91 -17.87 13.05 -11.17
C SER A 91 -17.03 13.86 -10.18
N SER A 92 -15.82 13.39 -9.88
CA SER A 92 -14.83 14.13 -9.08
C SER A 92 -14.38 15.43 -9.75
N PHE A 93 -14.36 15.49 -11.08
CA PHE A 93 -13.88 16.66 -11.82
C PHE A 93 -14.98 17.71 -12.09
N ARG A 94 -16.26 17.32 -12.05
CA ARG A 94 -17.41 18.24 -12.19
C ARG A 94 -17.77 19.03 -10.92
N LEU A 95 -17.11 18.73 -9.79
CA LEU A 95 -17.32 19.38 -8.50
C LEU A 95 -16.23 20.43 -8.17
N CYS A 96 -15.33 20.74 -9.11
CA CYS A 96 -14.39 21.87 -9.04
C CYS A 96 -14.77 22.96 -10.05
#